data_AF-A0A395LFY6-F1
#
_entry.id   AF-A0A395LFY6-F1
#
_cell.length_a   1.000
_cell.length_b   1.000
_cell.length_c   1.000
_cell.angle_alpha   90.00
_cell.angle_beta   90.00
_cell.angle_gamma   90.00
#
_symmetry.space_group_name_H-M   'P 1'
#
loop_
_entity.id
_entity.type
_entity.pdbx_description
1 polymer ?
#
loop_
_entity_poly.entity_id
_entity_poly.type
_entity_poly.pdbx_seq_one_letter_code
_entity_poly.pdbx_strand_id
1 'polypeptide(L)'
;MSDLEIQQDDLYPPEYRAAQKAQATALKAEASDHGLRMETYLVPSIAEWVLTQVERGRFLDPSEAVFAAMQVFTELDAYPDLHEELFRREINKRLNDDGPTIPGDEALAGLKERIKRRAEREPPTWVKVPYPS
;
A
#
# COMPACT_ATOMS: atom_id res chain seq x y z
N MET A 1 -19.95 1.57 -24.45
CA MET A 1 -18.62 1.00 -24.16
C MET A 1 -18.47 0.94 -22.66
N SER A 2 -19.16 -0.03 -22.07
CA SER A 2 -19.00 -0.52 -20.70
C SER A 2 -18.10 -1.72 -20.88
N ASP A 3 -16.89 -1.72 -20.30
CA ASP A 3 -16.03 -2.92 -20.06
C ASP A 3 -14.58 -2.49 -19.79
N LEU A 4 -14.35 -1.73 -18.71
CA LEU A 4 -13.01 -1.54 -18.12
C LEU A 4 -13.11 -1.00 -16.67
N GLU A 5 -14.13 -1.41 -15.92
CA GLU A 5 -14.01 -1.47 -14.47
C GLU A 5 -13.52 -2.88 -14.14
N ILE A 6 -12.21 -3.08 -14.01
CA ILE A 6 -11.75 -4.16 -13.13
C ILE A 6 -12.12 -3.68 -11.73
N GLN A 7 -13.36 -3.94 -11.31
CA GLN A 7 -13.75 -3.81 -9.92
C GLN A 7 -12.82 -4.75 -9.13
N GLN A 8 -12.42 -4.36 -7.92
CA GLN A 8 -11.67 -5.24 -7.00
C GLN A 8 -12.36 -6.61 -6.79
N ASP A 9 -13.61 -6.75 -7.25
CA ASP A 9 -14.47 -7.92 -7.19
C ASP A 9 -13.97 -9.18 -7.92
N ASP A 10 -13.05 -9.09 -8.88
CA ASP A 10 -12.60 -10.25 -9.68
C ASP A 10 -11.26 -10.87 -9.23
N LEU A 11 -10.53 -10.25 -8.31
CA LEU A 11 -9.19 -10.74 -7.89
C LEU A 11 -9.23 -11.73 -6.73
N TYR A 12 -10.26 -11.68 -5.90
CA TYR A 12 -10.39 -12.52 -4.70
C TYR A 12 -11.83 -13.06 -4.58
N PRO A 13 -12.05 -14.34 -4.24
CA PRO A 13 -13.41 -14.88 -4.12
C PRO A 13 -14.27 -14.13 -3.08
N PRO A 14 -15.60 -13.98 -3.30
CA PRO A 14 -16.49 -13.27 -2.38
C PRO A 14 -16.46 -13.79 -0.93
N GLU A 15 -16.34 -15.10 -0.75
CA GLU A 15 -16.23 -15.77 0.54
C GLU A 15 -14.95 -15.40 1.28
N TYR A 16 -13.84 -15.22 0.56
CA TYR A 16 -12.57 -14.75 1.13
C TYR A 16 -12.71 -13.31 1.63
N ARG A 17 -13.34 -12.43 0.83
CA ARG A 17 -13.60 -11.03 1.25
C ARG A 17 -14.52 -10.98 2.46
N ALA A 18 -15.56 -11.82 2.50
CA ALA A 18 -16.48 -11.91 3.63
C ALA A 18 -15.76 -12.37 4.91
N ALA A 19 -14.90 -13.38 4.81
CA ALA A 19 -14.09 -13.85 5.93
C ALA A 19 -13.16 -12.74 6.48
N GLN A 20 -12.50 -11.98 5.61
CA GLN A 20 -11.66 -10.85 6.02
C GLN A 20 -12.44 -9.75 6.75
N LYS A 21 -13.63 -9.39 6.25
CA LYS A 21 -14.52 -8.42 6.91
C LYS A 21 -15.00 -8.92 8.27
N ALA A 22 -15.35 -10.20 8.37
CA ALA A 22 -15.77 -10.82 9.63
C ALA A 22 -14.62 -10.81 10.66
N GLN A 23 -13.40 -11.16 10.24
CA GLN A 23 -12.23 -11.11 11.11
C GLN A 23 -11.94 -9.69 11.60
N ALA A 24 -11.96 -8.69 10.71
CA ALA A 24 -11.76 -7.29 11.09
C ALA A 24 -12.81 -6.82 12.11
N THR A 25 -14.07 -7.22 11.94
CA THR A 25 -15.16 -6.89 12.88
C THR A 25 -14.91 -7.53 14.24
N ALA A 26 -14.51 -8.81 14.27
CA ALA A 26 -14.27 -9.56 15.51
C ALA A 26 -13.09 -8.99 16.31
N LEU A 27 -12.02 -8.55 15.64
CA LEU A 27 -10.81 -8.05 16.29
C LEU A 27 -10.90 -6.57 16.71
N LYS A 28 -11.88 -5.81 16.21
CA LYS A 28 -11.92 -4.35 16.33
C LYS A 28 -11.90 -3.84 17.78
N ALA A 29 -12.64 -4.51 18.67
CA ALA A 29 -12.72 -4.10 20.08
C ALA A 29 -11.37 -4.29 20.78
N GLU A 30 -10.79 -5.49 20.71
CA GLU A 30 -9.49 -5.77 21.32
C GLU A 30 -8.37 -4.92 20.71
N ALA A 31 -8.39 -4.71 19.39
CA ALA A 31 -7.41 -3.87 18.71
C ALA A 31 -7.50 -2.39 19.13
N SER A 32 -8.69 -1.89 19.48
CA SER A 32 -8.87 -0.53 19.98
C SER A 32 -8.24 -0.33 21.36
N ASP A 33 -8.22 -1.38 22.18
CA ASP A 33 -7.72 -1.31 23.56
C ASP A 33 -6.23 -1.66 23.67
N HIS A 34 -5.72 -2.51 22.78
CA HIS A 34 -4.38 -3.10 22.89
C HIS A 34 -3.49 -2.94 21.65
N GLY A 35 -4.02 -2.34 20.59
CA GLY A 35 -3.38 -2.30 19.28
C GLY A 35 -3.46 -3.64 18.54
N LEU A 36 -3.09 -3.62 17.25
CA LEU A 36 -3.08 -4.79 16.38
C LEU A 36 -1.66 -5.01 15.84
N ARG A 37 -1.13 -6.23 16.02
CA ARG A 37 0.09 -6.66 15.33
C ARG A 37 -0.30 -7.34 14.01
N MET A 38 0.36 -6.95 12.94
CA MET A 38 0.21 -7.58 11.64
C MET A 38 1.56 -7.63 10.90
N GLU A 39 1.67 -8.56 9.97
CA GLU A 39 2.77 -8.63 9.02
C GLU A 39 2.32 -8.03 7.70
N THR A 40 3.19 -7.23 7.07
CA THR A 40 2.88 -6.61 5.79
C THR A 40 4.07 -6.63 4.86
N TYR A 41 3.81 -6.83 3.58
CA TYR A 41 4.80 -6.72 2.52
C TYR A 41 4.72 -5.31 1.92
N LEU A 42 5.84 -4.60 1.93
CA LEU A 42 5.96 -3.30 1.25
C LEU A 42 6.41 -3.51 -0.20
N VAL A 43 5.63 -2.99 -1.14
CA VAL A 43 6.04 -2.98 -2.55
C VAL A 43 7.33 -2.17 -2.73
N PRO A 44 8.18 -2.45 -3.75
CA PRO A 44 9.53 -1.89 -3.84
C PRO A 44 9.63 -0.38 -3.69
N SER A 45 8.73 0.41 -4.30
CA SER A 45 8.75 1.86 -4.20
C SER A 45 8.48 2.39 -2.79
N ILE A 46 7.61 1.70 -2.03
CA ILE A 46 7.34 2.05 -0.64
C ILE A 46 8.49 1.60 0.25
N ALA A 47 9.02 0.39 0.04
CA ALA A 47 10.18 -0.12 0.78
C ALA A 47 11.39 0.81 0.61
N GLU A 48 11.71 1.22 -0.62
CA GLU A 48 12.79 2.17 -0.92
C GLU A 48 12.58 3.51 -0.22
N TRP A 49 11.36 4.07 -0.30
CA TRP A 49 11.04 5.34 0.35
C TRP A 49 11.21 5.26 1.87
N VAL A 50 10.71 4.19 2.50
CA VAL A 50 10.81 3.96 3.95
C VAL A 50 12.28 3.84 4.37
N LEU A 51 13.06 3.00 3.68
CA LEU A 51 14.49 2.84 3.95
C LEU A 51 15.24 4.16 3.79
N THR A 52 14.92 4.96 2.77
CA THR A 52 15.49 6.30 2.57
C THR A 52 15.20 7.24 3.75
N GLN A 53 14.01 7.17 4.36
CA GLN A 53 13.70 8.01 5.53
C GLN A 53 14.51 7.59 6.76
N VAL A 54 14.71 6.28 6.94
CA VAL A 54 15.54 5.72 8.02
C VAL A 54 17.01 6.09 7.82
N GLU A 55 17.54 5.93 6.60
CA GLU A 55 18.91 6.34 6.26
C GLU A 55 19.16 7.83 6.51
N ARG A 56 18.15 8.67 6.31
CA ARG A 56 18.21 10.12 6.58
C ARG A 56 18.02 10.48 8.06
N GLY A 57 17.81 9.50 8.93
CA GLY A 57 17.57 9.70 10.35
C GLY A 57 16.24 10.40 10.67
N ARG A 58 15.29 10.43 9.74
CA ARG A 58 13.95 10.99 9.99
C ARG A 58 13.08 10.06 10.82
N PHE A 59 13.30 8.77 10.68
CA PHE A 59 12.69 7.71 11.48
C PHE A 59 13.79 6.74 11.93
N LEU A 60 13.61 6.14 13.09
CA LEU A 60 14.49 5.14 13.67
C LEU A 60 14.44 3.83 12.89
N ASP A 61 13.24 3.40 12.50
CA ASP A 61 13.03 2.14 11.79
C ASP A 61 11.84 2.20 10.80
N PRO A 62 11.67 1.17 9.95
CA PRO A 62 10.56 1.12 9.00
C PRO A 62 9.17 1.13 9.65
N SER A 63 9.03 0.59 10.86
CA SER A 63 7.73 0.52 11.55
C SER A 63 7.29 1.91 11.99
N GLU A 64 8.22 2.73 12.48
CA GLU A 64 7.94 4.13 12.84
C GLU A 64 7.54 4.96 11.60
N ALA A 65 8.24 4.78 10.47
CA ALA A 65 7.91 5.48 9.23
C ALA A 65 6.50 5.13 8.73
N VAL A 66 6.14 3.84 8.75
CA VAL A 66 4.81 3.36 8.35
C VAL A 66 3.74 3.85 9.33
N PHE A 67 4.01 3.83 10.63
CA PHE A 67 3.10 4.34 11.65
C PHE A 67 2.80 5.83 11.43
N ALA A 68 3.83 6.65 11.25
CA ALA A 68 3.66 8.08 10.97
C ALA A 68 2.87 8.33 9.68
N ALA A 69 3.12 7.56 8.62
CA ALA A 69 2.36 7.66 7.37
C ALA A 69 0.87 7.30 7.57
N MET A 70 0.56 6.28 8.38
CA MET A 70 -0.83 5.90 8.70
C MET A 70 -1.55 6.96 9.54
N GLN A 71 -0.85 7.67 10.42
CA GLN A 71 -1.42 8.80 11.16
C GLN A 71 -1.84 9.91 10.21
N VAL A 72 -0.94 10.31 9.29
CA VAL A 72 -1.24 11.31 8.26
C VAL A 72 -2.47 10.89 7.43
N PHE A 73 -2.57 9.62 7.04
CA PHE A 73 -3.72 9.12 6.30
C PHE A 73 -5.02 9.19 7.12
N THR A 74 -4.97 8.83 8.40
CA THR A 74 -6.14 8.91 9.31
C THR A 74 -6.58 10.36 9.54
N GLU A 75 -5.65 11.30 9.62
CA GLU A 75 -5.97 12.73 9.73
C GLU A 75 -6.59 13.29 8.45
N LEU A 76 -6.13 12.84 7.29
CA LEU A 76 -6.68 13.22 5.98
C LEU A 76 -8.16 12.84 5.81
N ASP A 77 -8.63 11.76 6.46
CA ASP A 77 -10.05 11.36 6.42
C ASP A 77 -10.99 12.44 6.96
N ALA A 78 -10.49 13.33 7.82
CA ALA A 78 -11.27 14.47 8.33
C ALA A 78 -11.43 15.61 7.30
N TYR A 79 -10.68 15.58 6.20
CA TYR A 79 -10.60 16.64 5.18
C TYR A 79 -10.87 16.09 3.77
N PRO A 80 -12.14 15.74 3.46
CA PRO A 80 -12.50 15.12 2.19
C PRO A 80 -12.21 16.01 0.96
N ASP A 81 -12.22 17.34 1.13
CA ASP A 81 -11.86 18.32 0.10
C ASP A 81 -10.36 18.25 -0.26
N LEU A 82 -9.48 18.08 0.75
CA LEU A 82 -8.06 17.86 0.52
C LEU A 82 -7.79 16.54 -0.18
N HIS A 83 -8.52 15.49 0.20
CA HIS A 83 -8.42 14.19 -0.46
C HIS A 83 -8.83 14.28 -1.94
N GLU A 84 -9.96 14.96 -2.23
CA GLU A 84 -10.41 15.20 -3.60
C GLU A 84 -9.40 16.03 -4.40
N GLU A 85 -8.84 17.08 -3.81
CA GLU A 85 -7.85 17.93 -4.47
C GLU A 85 -6.55 17.18 -4.78
N LEU A 86 -6.04 16.36 -3.85
CA LEU A 86 -4.87 15.52 -4.10
C LEU A 86 -5.13 14.54 -5.24
N PHE A 87 -6.30 13.90 -5.25
CA PHE A 87 -6.70 12.99 -6.31
C PHE A 87 -6.81 13.70 -7.67
N ARG A 88 -7.44 14.87 -7.70
CA ARG A 88 -7.57 15.71 -8.91
C ARG A 88 -6.19 16.11 -9.46
N ARG A 89 -5.25 16.49 -8.58
CA ARG A 89 -3.88 16.83 -8.97
C ARG A 89 -3.13 15.65 -9.57
N GLU A 90 -3.24 14.47 -8.99
CA GLU A 90 -2.59 13.27 -9.54
C GLU A 90 -3.18 12.90 -10.90
N ILE A 91 -4.52 12.94 -11.06
CA ILE A 91 -5.15 12.75 -12.37
C ILE A 91 -4.61 13.74 -13.39
N ASN A 92 -4.65 15.05 -13.07
CA ASN A 92 -4.17 16.08 -13.99
C ASN A 92 -2.68 15.89 -14.32
N LYS A 93 -1.86 15.52 -13.34
CA LYS A 93 -0.44 15.23 -13.57
C LYS A 93 -0.25 14.07 -14.56
N ARG A 94 -1.05 13.02 -14.45
CA ARG A 94 -0.98 11.84 -15.34
C ARG A 94 -1.57 12.08 -16.72
N LEU A 95 -2.64 12.85 -16.82
CA LEU A 95 -3.22 13.23 -18.10
C LEU A 95 -2.29 14.14 -18.92
N ASN A 96 -1.49 14.94 -18.23
CA ASN A 96 -0.48 15.81 -18.85
C ASN A 96 0.92 15.16 -18.87
N ASP A 97 1.03 13.85 -18.61
CA ASP A 97 2.29 13.11 -18.72
C ASP A 97 2.49 12.70 -20.19
N ASP A 98 3.57 13.16 -20.82
CA ASP A 98 3.92 12.83 -22.21
C ASP A 98 4.49 11.40 -22.37
N GLY A 99 4.34 10.57 -21.33
CA GLY A 99 4.77 9.18 -21.33
C GLY A 99 4.12 8.35 -22.46
N PRO A 100 4.82 7.30 -22.94
CA PRO A 100 4.29 6.46 -24.00
C PRO A 100 3.00 5.76 -23.55
N THR A 101 2.00 5.75 -24.42
CA THR A 101 0.79 4.94 -24.21
C THR A 101 1.13 3.46 -24.40
N ILE A 102 0.67 2.61 -23.48
CA ILE A 102 0.85 1.16 -23.54
C ILE A 102 -0.53 0.50 -23.76
N PRO A 103 -0.71 -0.38 -24.74
CA PRO A 103 -1.93 -1.17 -24.89
C PRO A 103 -2.27 -1.95 -23.61
N GLY A 104 -3.57 -2.04 -23.28
CA GLY A 104 -4.01 -2.69 -22.03
C GLY A 104 -3.52 -4.13 -21.85
N ASP A 105 -3.54 -4.92 -22.92
CA ASP A 105 -3.05 -6.31 -22.91
C ASP A 105 -1.54 -6.39 -22.65
N GLU A 106 -0.78 -5.46 -23.23
CA GLU A 106 0.67 -5.37 -23.02
C GLU A 106 0.99 -4.94 -21.59
N ALA A 107 0.25 -3.97 -21.05
CA ALA A 107 0.37 -3.55 -19.65
C ALA A 107 0.07 -4.71 -18.69
N LEU A 108 -0.99 -5.49 -18.96
CA LEU A 108 -1.36 -6.64 -18.16
C LEU A 108 -0.32 -7.77 -18.24
N ALA A 109 0.20 -8.06 -19.44
CA ALA A 109 1.27 -9.04 -19.62
C ALA A 109 2.54 -8.63 -18.87
N GLY A 110 2.93 -7.35 -18.97
CA GLY A 110 4.06 -6.79 -18.23
C GLY A 110 3.87 -6.83 -16.72
N LEU A 111 2.66 -6.60 -16.23
CA LEU A 111 2.31 -6.73 -14.81
C LEU A 111 2.43 -8.18 -14.33
N LYS A 112 1.85 -9.14 -15.06
CA LYS A 112 1.94 -10.59 -14.74
C LYS A 112 3.39 -11.05 -14.66
N GLU A 113 4.21 -10.63 -15.62
CA GLU A 113 5.62 -10.96 -15.67
C GLU A 113 6.40 -10.33 -14.50
N ARG A 114 6.11 -9.08 -14.14
CA ARG A 114 6.67 -8.45 -12.93
C ARG A 114 6.28 -9.20 -11.66
N ILE A 115 5.04 -9.69 -11.57
CA ILE A 115 4.58 -10.48 -10.42
C ILE A 115 5.39 -11.78 -10.32
N LYS A 116 5.55 -12.52 -11.43
CA LYS A 116 6.35 -13.75 -11.48
C LYS A 116 7.79 -13.51 -11.01
N ARG A 117 8.48 -12.52 -11.60
CA ARG A 117 9.86 -12.18 -11.21
C ARG A 117 10.02 -11.79 -9.74
N ARG A 118 8.99 -11.18 -9.14
CA ARG A 118 8.98 -10.88 -7.70
C ARG A 118 8.77 -12.14 -6.86
N ALA A 119 7.89 -13.04 -7.29
CA ALA A 119 7.65 -14.30 -6.59
C ALA A 119 8.89 -15.22 -6.56
N GLU A 120 9.80 -15.08 -7.52
CA GLU A 120 11.06 -15.83 -7.58
C GLU A 120 12.13 -15.34 -6.59
N ARG A 121 11.91 -14.22 -5.88
CA ARG A 121 12.89 -13.63 -4.97
C ARG A 121 12.30 -13.43 -3.59
N GLU A 122 13.04 -13.85 -2.57
CA GLU A 122 12.69 -13.53 -1.21
C GLU A 122 12.91 -12.03 -0.97
N PRO A 123 11.90 -11.28 -0.49
CA PRO A 123 12.07 -9.88 -0.14
C PRO A 123 13.01 -9.73 1.07
N PRO A 124 13.74 -8.61 1.18
CA PRO A 124 14.55 -8.33 2.35
C PRO A 124 13.67 -8.12 3.59
N THR A 125 14.09 -8.69 4.72
CA THR A 125 13.42 -8.54 6.01
C THR A 125 14.20 -7.58 6.91
N TRP A 126 13.50 -6.61 7.50
CA TRP A 126 14.10 -5.76 8.53
C TRP A 126 14.29 -6.54 9.82
N VAL A 127 15.53 -6.64 10.31
CA VAL A 127 15.85 -7.24 11.61
C VAL A 127 15.99 -6.11 12.64
N LYS A 128 15.19 -6.16 13.71
CA LYS A 128 15.27 -5.14 14.77
C LYS A 128 16.67 -5.13 15.39
N VAL A 129 17.29 -3.95 15.38
CA VAL A 129 18.55 -3.72 16.08
C VAL A 129 18.25 -3.64 17.58
N PRO A 130 18.91 -4.43 18.44
CA PRO A 130 18.70 -4.34 19.87
C PRO A 130 19.18 -2.99 20.40
N TYR A 131 18.47 -2.45 21.39
CA TYR A 131 18.91 -1.24 22.09
C TYR A 131 20.23 -1.53 22.83
N PRO A 132 21.26 -0.68 22.71
CA PRO A 132 22.52 -0.90 23.41
C PRO A 132 22.30 -0.82 24.93
N SER A 133 22.82 -1.81 25.66
CA SER A 133 22.77 -1.92 27.12
C SER A 133 23.58 -0.84 27.82
#